data_AF-A0A1E7FFG0-F1
#
_entry.id   AF-A0A1E7FFG0-F1
#
_cell.length_a   1.000
_cell.length_b   1.000
_cell.length_c   1.000
_cell.angle_alpha   90.00
_cell.angle_beta   90.00
_cell.angle_gamma   90.00
#
_symmetry.space_group_name_H-M   'P 1'
#
loop_
_entity.id
_entity.type
_entity.pdbx_description
1 polymer ?
#
loop_
_entity_poly.entity_id
_entity_poly.type
_entity_poly.pdbx_seq_one_letter_code
_entity_poly.pdbx_strand_id
1 'polypeptide(L)'
;MAHFHITVLVFISVSILLSEAFVVRTNRRTSWVIRDHHILSFLAHKEEAAAFDEKTILRLEEKVPNDNDDAYTYDVPPLQQQIQNAVAPAADFLDDVSGGWALSYADLTPNSERTIPGQVFLATNVAYTIVGIILALRGEVLLGFLTDLCSFASFAYHYAQLQQPYGRTQDSTVKLALLLDYFLAITSILIGISYMVADQTLPPIEGIATSILGVSCLLMCWVWEKGLPYIILHGLWHLFSAASAYYIGTSHAMML
;
A
#
# COMPACT_ATOMS: atom_id res chain seq x y z
N MET A 1 -27.33 -17.44 -10.95
CA MET A 1 -26.00 -17.74 -11.54
C MET A 1 -24.88 -16.83 -11.01
N ALA A 2 -25.12 -15.54 -10.70
CA ALA A 2 -24.08 -14.65 -10.15
C ALA A 2 -23.47 -15.11 -8.80
N HIS A 3 -24.27 -15.65 -7.87
CA HIS A 3 -23.76 -16.19 -6.60
C HIS A 3 -22.80 -17.37 -6.80
N PHE A 4 -23.01 -18.20 -7.82
CA PHE A 4 -22.14 -19.34 -8.10
C PHE A 4 -20.73 -18.90 -8.52
N HIS A 5 -20.61 -17.85 -9.33
CA HIS A 5 -19.31 -17.35 -9.79
C HIS A 5 -18.49 -16.68 -8.68
N ILE A 6 -19.15 -15.94 -7.78
CA ILE A 6 -18.49 -15.28 -6.65
C ILE A 6 -18.06 -16.30 -5.59
N THR A 7 -18.91 -17.28 -5.29
CA THR A 7 -18.53 -18.38 -4.40
C THR A 7 -17.38 -19.18 -5.00
N VAL A 8 -17.37 -19.45 -6.31
CA VAL A 8 -16.26 -20.14 -6.97
C VAL A 8 -14.97 -19.31 -6.94
N LEU A 9 -15.02 -17.98 -7.12
CA LEU A 9 -13.84 -17.12 -7.01
C LEU A 9 -13.27 -17.08 -5.59
N VAL A 10 -14.13 -16.91 -4.57
CA VAL A 10 -13.72 -16.96 -3.16
C VAL A 10 -13.18 -18.35 -2.81
N PHE A 11 -13.82 -19.42 -3.28
CA PHE A 11 -13.43 -20.79 -2.99
C PHE A 11 -12.13 -21.18 -3.71
N ILE A 12 -11.90 -20.73 -4.96
CA ILE A 12 -10.62 -20.92 -5.66
C ILE A 12 -9.51 -20.14 -4.95
N SER A 13 -9.77 -18.90 -4.54
CA SER A 13 -8.78 -18.07 -3.83
C SER A 13 -8.41 -18.67 -2.48
N VAL A 14 -9.39 -19.18 -1.72
CA VAL A 14 -9.18 -19.88 -0.45
C VAL A 14 -8.53 -21.25 -0.66
N SER A 15 -8.86 -21.97 -1.73
CA SER A 15 -8.27 -23.29 -2.03
C SER A 15 -6.82 -23.19 -2.51
N ILE A 16 -6.46 -22.12 -3.24
CA ILE A 16 -5.06 -21.82 -3.61
C ILE A 16 -4.25 -21.49 -2.36
N LEU A 17 -4.81 -20.76 -1.40
CA LEU A 17 -4.20 -20.45 -0.10
C LEU A 17 -4.02 -21.70 0.79
N LEU A 18 -4.82 -22.75 0.59
CA LEU A 18 -4.83 -23.97 1.41
C LEU A 18 -4.21 -25.20 0.73
N SER A 19 -3.85 -25.14 -0.55
CA SER A 19 -3.32 -26.32 -1.27
C SER A 19 -1.83 -26.57 -1.00
N GLU A 20 -1.48 -27.83 -0.72
CA GLU A 20 -0.10 -28.29 -0.47
C GLU A 20 0.84 -28.17 -1.69
N ALA A 21 0.36 -27.69 -2.84
CA ALA A 21 1.20 -27.29 -3.97
C ALA A 21 2.14 -26.10 -3.63
N PHE A 22 1.93 -25.43 -2.49
CA PHE A 22 2.80 -24.38 -1.93
C PHE A 22 3.75 -24.87 -0.82
N VAL A 23 3.86 -26.19 -0.58
CA VAL A 23 4.87 -26.75 0.33
C VAL A 23 6.04 -27.28 -0.49
N VAL A 24 7.04 -26.44 -0.80
CA VAL A 24 8.33 -26.94 -1.30
C VAL A 24 9.52 -26.26 -0.64
N ARG A 25 10.15 -27.07 0.24
CA ARG A 25 11.55 -27.15 0.67
C ARG A 25 12.25 -25.83 1.04
N THR A 26 12.20 -25.55 2.34
CA THR A 26 13.29 -24.86 3.04
C THR A 26 14.57 -25.70 2.91
N ASN A 27 15.55 -25.24 2.11
CA ASN A 27 16.91 -25.77 2.20
C ASN A 27 17.96 -24.66 2.03
N ARG A 28 18.32 -24.15 3.22
CA ARG A 28 19.67 -23.77 3.68
C ARG A 28 20.39 -22.51 3.17
N ARG A 29 20.79 -21.77 4.21
CA ARG A 29 21.99 -20.93 4.43
C ARG A 29 21.93 -19.49 3.91
N THR A 30 21.42 -18.63 4.76
CA THR A 30 22.01 -17.29 4.96
C THR A 30 22.40 -17.15 6.43
N SER A 31 23.70 -17.03 6.66
CA SER A 31 24.29 -16.65 7.93
C SER A 31 23.83 -15.24 8.28
N TRP A 32 23.06 -15.12 9.36
CA TRP A 32 22.66 -13.83 9.92
C TRP A 32 23.87 -13.26 10.68
N VAL A 33 24.55 -12.29 10.08
CA VAL A 33 25.37 -11.34 10.83
C VAL A 33 24.39 -10.27 11.31
N ILE A 34 23.89 -10.45 12.53
CA ILE A 34 23.15 -9.44 13.27
C ILE A 34 24.17 -8.36 13.63
N ARG A 35 24.05 -7.18 13.04
CA ARG A 35 24.72 -5.97 13.52
C ARG A 35 23.65 -5.04 14.08
N ASP A 36 23.21 -5.36 15.29
CA ASP A 36 22.43 -4.46 16.13
C ASP A 36 23.33 -3.29 16.51
N HIS A 37 23.10 -2.10 15.98
CA HIS A 37 23.56 -0.86 16.60
C HIS A 37 22.48 0.19 16.40
N HIS A 38 21.71 0.48 17.45
CA HIS A 38 21.53 1.84 17.92
C HIS A 38 21.00 1.82 19.37
N ILE A 39 21.78 2.48 20.25
CA ILE A 39 21.31 3.17 21.46
C ILE A 39 20.88 2.26 22.63
N LEU A 40 21.81 1.48 23.21
CA LEU A 40 21.71 1.03 24.62
C LEU A 40 23.08 0.76 25.31
N SER A 41 24.17 1.44 24.92
CA SER A 41 25.47 1.31 25.62
C SER A 41 26.09 2.61 26.14
N PHE A 42 25.41 3.75 25.99
CA PHE A 42 25.95 5.05 26.42
C PHE A 42 26.01 5.27 27.96
N LEU A 43 25.55 4.30 28.76
CA LEU A 43 25.57 4.41 30.23
C LEU A 43 26.23 3.24 30.96
N ALA A 44 26.81 2.26 30.26
CA ALA A 44 27.35 1.05 30.90
C ALA A 44 28.89 0.94 30.93
N HIS A 45 29.65 1.88 30.35
CA HIS A 45 31.13 1.82 30.36
C HIS A 45 31.81 3.08 30.91
N LYS A 46 31.15 3.80 31.83
CA LYS A 46 31.73 5.01 32.44
C LYS A 46 32.78 4.74 33.54
N GLU A 47 33.09 3.48 33.85
CA GLU A 47 34.03 3.14 34.95
C GLU A 47 35.30 2.37 34.55
N GLU A 48 35.48 1.93 33.29
CA GLU A 48 36.62 1.06 32.93
C GLU A 48 37.68 1.68 31.99
N ALA A 49 37.58 2.97 31.66
CA ALA A 49 38.52 3.62 30.72
C ALA A 49 39.47 4.64 31.38
N ALA A 50 39.79 4.47 32.67
CA ALA A 50 40.72 5.34 33.39
C ALA A 50 42.22 5.01 33.18
N ALA A 51 42.58 4.21 32.17
CA ALA A 51 43.97 3.75 31.99
C ALA A 51 44.40 3.64 30.51
N PHE A 52 44.11 4.66 29.70
CA PHE A 52 44.66 4.72 28.34
C PHE A 52 45.29 6.08 28.02
N ASP A 53 46.58 6.15 28.37
CA ASP A 53 47.68 6.96 27.80
C ASP A 53 47.36 8.34 27.20
N GLU A 54 47.61 9.37 28.00
CA GLU A 54 47.57 10.81 27.71
C GLU A 54 48.39 11.23 26.46
N LYS A 55 49.33 10.39 26.00
CA LYS A 55 50.11 10.62 24.77
C LYS A 55 49.34 10.40 23.47
N THR A 56 48.22 9.67 23.51
CA THR A 56 47.39 9.44 22.31
C THR A 56 46.46 10.62 22.01
N ILE A 57 46.08 11.38 23.03
CA ILE A 57 45.17 12.54 22.90
C ILE A 57 45.84 13.67 22.12
N LEU A 58 47.12 13.94 22.37
CA LEU A 58 47.87 14.99 21.65
C LEU A 58 48.19 14.65 20.18
N ARG A 59 48.01 13.40 19.73
CA ARG A 59 48.13 13.02 18.31
C ARG A 59 46.82 13.04 17.55
N LEU A 60 45.69 13.11 18.24
CA LEU A 60 44.36 13.15 17.63
C LEU A 60 43.85 14.58 17.44
N GLU A 61 44.41 15.57 18.15
CA GLU A 61 44.06 16.99 17.94
C GLU A 61 44.71 17.61 16.69
N GLU A 62 45.74 17.01 16.09
CA GLU A 62 46.41 17.55 14.90
C GLU A 62 45.77 17.10 13.57
N LYS A 63 44.69 16.32 13.61
CA LYS A 63 44.00 15.81 12.41
C LYS A 63 42.49 15.75 12.55
N VAL A 64 41.89 16.78 13.15
CA VAL A 64 40.48 17.09 12.96
C VAL A 64 40.41 18.11 11.81
N PRO A 65 40.09 17.71 10.57
CA PRO A 65 39.55 18.66 9.61
C PRO A 65 38.33 19.28 10.27
N ASN A 66 38.23 20.61 10.19
CA ASN A 66 37.09 21.36 10.69
C ASN A 66 35.83 20.88 9.94
N ASP A 67 35.12 19.92 10.52
CA ASP A 67 34.05 19.12 9.89
C ASP A 67 32.72 19.89 9.86
N ASN A 68 32.78 21.17 9.48
CA ASN A 68 31.65 22.09 9.46
C ASN A 68 31.06 22.34 8.06
N ASP A 69 31.47 21.62 7.01
CA ASP A 69 30.97 21.92 5.65
C ASP A 69 30.51 20.74 4.78
N ASP A 70 30.59 19.48 5.23
CA ASP A 70 30.10 18.37 4.41
C ASP A 70 28.93 17.65 5.10
N ALA A 71 27.82 18.38 5.24
CA ALA A 71 26.52 17.72 5.25
C ALA A 71 26.48 16.84 3.99
N TYR A 72 26.53 15.52 4.16
CA TYR A 72 26.25 14.57 3.09
C TYR A 72 24.82 14.85 2.59
N THR A 73 24.68 15.81 1.68
CA THR A 73 23.51 15.96 0.83
C THR A 73 23.53 14.72 -0.03
N TYR A 74 22.77 13.72 0.37
CA TYR A 74 22.36 12.66 -0.55
C TYR A 74 21.69 13.38 -1.72
N ASP A 75 22.39 13.48 -2.85
CA ASP A 75 21.84 14.07 -4.07
C ASP A 75 20.60 13.24 -4.43
N VAL A 76 19.42 13.79 -4.14
CA VAL A 76 18.15 13.21 -4.53
C VAL A 76 18.15 13.19 -6.06
N PRO A 77 17.96 12.03 -6.72
CA PRO A 77 17.92 11.95 -8.17
C PRO A 77 16.97 13.01 -8.76
N PRO A 78 17.31 13.67 -9.88
CA PRO A 78 16.52 14.79 -10.43
C PRO A 78 15.04 14.48 -10.62
N LEU A 79 14.70 13.23 -10.99
CA LEU A 79 13.32 12.77 -11.12
C LEU A 79 12.59 12.71 -9.77
N GLN A 80 13.24 12.23 -8.71
CA GLN A 80 12.64 12.20 -7.37
C GLN A 80 12.37 13.62 -6.85
N GLN A 81 13.27 14.57 -7.13
CA GLN A 81 13.07 15.96 -6.78
C GLN A 81 11.89 16.59 -7.55
N GLN A 82 11.74 16.29 -8.84
CA GLN A 82 10.58 16.71 -9.63
C GLN A 82 9.27 16.12 -9.07
N ILE A 83 9.26 14.84 -8.70
CA ILE A 83 8.10 14.17 -8.08
C ILE A 83 7.76 14.81 -6.74
N GLN A 84 8.76 15.07 -5.89
CA GLN A 84 8.56 15.77 -4.61
C GLN A 84 7.91 17.14 -4.83
N ASN A 85 8.43 17.93 -5.76
CA ASN A 85 7.88 19.25 -6.08
C ASN A 85 6.44 19.18 -6.63
N ALA A 86 6.11 18.14 -7.40
CA ALA A 86 4.77 17.95 -7.95
C ALA A 86 3.75 17.52 -6.89
N VAL A 87 4.16 16.71 -5.91
CA VAL A 87 3.28 16.20 -4.84
C VAL A 87 3.15 17.18 -3.68
N ALA A 88 4.17 18.01 -3.43
CA ALA A 88 4.25 18.89 -2.26
C ALA A 88 2.97 19.71 -1.99
N PRO A 89 2.34 20.40 -2.97
CA PRO A 89 1.15 21.20 -2.67
C PRO A 89 -0.04 20.36 -2.16
N ALA A 90 -0.20 19.15 -2.70
CA ALA A 90 -1.24 18.24 -2.25
C ALA A 90 -0.86 17.58 -0.92
N ALA A 91 0.41 17.24 -0.72
CA ALA A 91 0.92 16.69 0.53
C ALA A 91 0.74 17.67 1.69
N ASP A 92 1.15 18.93 1.52
CA ASP A 92 1.04 19.95 2.56
C ASP A 92 -0.42 20.17 2.96
N PHE A 93 -1.32 20.31 1.97
CA PHE A 93 -2.76 20.45 2.22
C PHE A 93 -3.35 19.24 2.94
N LEU A 94 -3.01 18.03 2.49
CA LEU A 94 -3.50 16.79 3.09
C LEU A 94 -2.92 16.57 4.49
N ASP A 95 -1.66 16.90 4.72
CA ASP A 95 -1.00 16.81 6.01
C ASP A 95 -1.59 17.81 7.01
N ASP A 96 -1.90 19.04 6.59
CA ASP A 96 -2.58 20.05 7.41
C ASP A 96 -3.96 19.60 7.89
N VAL A 97 -4.72 18.90 7.01
CA VAL A 97 -6.08 18.43 7.34
C VAL A 97 -6.07 17.11 8.11
N SER A 98 -5.08 16.26 7.87
CA SER A 98 -5.03 14.89 8.42
C SER A 98 -4.02 14.68 9.55
N GLY A 99 -3.21 15.69 9.88
CA GLY A 99 -2.10 15.57 10.84
C GLY A 99 -0.96 14.69 10.32
N GLY A 100 -0.70 14.69 9.01
CA GLY A 100 0.34 13.87 8.38
C GLY A 100 -0.07 12.43 8.05
N TRP A 101 -1.35 12.08 8.21
CA TRP A 101 -1.84 10.71 8.03
C TRP A 101 -2.22 10.40 6.58
N ALA A 102 -2.77 11.36 5.84
CA ALA A 102 -3.40 11.11 4.54
C ALA A 102 -2.46 10.50 3.50
N LEU A 103 -1.19 10.95 3.44
CA LEU A 103 -0.17 10.36 2.57
C LEU A 103 0.79 9.42 3.32
N SER A 104 0.45 9.05 4.55
CA SER A 104 1.12 7.94 5.23
C SER A 104 0.66 6.62 4.62
N TYR A 105 1.59 5.66 4.54
CA TYR A 105 1.31 4.32 4.04
C TYR A 105 1.86 3.27 5.00
N ALA A 106 1.19 2.11 5.00
CA ALA A 106 1.52 0.99 5.86
C ALA A 106 2.91 0.42 5.57
N ASP A 107 3.60 -0.01 6.63
CA ASP A 107 4.85 -0.76 6.52
C ASP A 107 4.54 -2.25 6.35
N LEU A 108 4.88 -2.81 5.19
CA LEU A 108 4.56 -4.20 4.84
C LEU A 108 5.68 -5.18 5.17
N THR A 109 6.80 -4.69 5.69
CA THR A 109 7.99 -5.48 5.96
C THR A 109 7.69 -6.63 6.95
N PRO A 110 8.22 -7.86 6.73
CA PRO A 110 9.20 -8.27 5.73
C PRO A 110 8.64 -8.66 4.35
N ASN A 111 7.36 -8.40 4.07
CA ASN A 111 6.78 -8.72 2.77
C ASN A 111 7.24 -7.72 1.70
N SER A 112 7.42 -8.23 0.48
CA SER A 112 7.84 -7.46 -0.70
C SER A 112 7.11 -7.97 -1.95
N GLU A 113 7.37 -7.36 -3.10
CA GLU A 113 6.79 -7.76 -4.39
C GLU A 113 7.20 -9.18 -4.82
N ARG A 114 8.22 -9.74 -4.15
CA ARG A 114 8.74 -11.09 -4.39
C ARG A 114 8.23 -12.13 -3.40
N THR A 115 7.63 -11.71 -2.29
CA THR A 115 7.05 -12.68 -1.33
C THR A 115 5.65 -13.08 -1.76
N ILE A 116 5.24 -14.29 -1.41
CA ILE A 116 3.91 -14.82 -1.73
C ILE A 116 2.80 -13.89 -1.19
N PRO A 117 2.86 -13.41 0.08
CA PRO A 117 1.84 -12.48 0.56
C PRO A 117 1.78 -11.18 -0.26
N GLY A 118 2.92 -10.64 -0.69
CA GLY A 118 2.96 -9.45 -1.54
C GLY A 118 2.40 -9.70 -2.94
N GLN A 119 2.70 -10.85 -3.56
CA GLN A 119 2.15 -11.21 -4.87
C GLN A 119 0.64 -11.44 -4.82
N VAL A 120 0.15 -12.15 -3.78
CA VAL A 120 -1.29 -12.35 -3.57
C VAL A 120 -1.98 -11.01 -3.34
N PHE A 121 -1.37 -10.13 -2.53
CA PHE A 121 -1.87 -8.78 -2.31
C PHE A 121 -2.03 -8.00 -3.61
N LEU A 122 -0.98 -7.96 -4.43
CA LEU A 122 -1.02 -7.30 -5.73
C LEU A 122 -2.08 -7.91 -6.66
N ALA A 123 -2.22 -9.24 -6.65
CA ALA A 123 -3.21 -9.95 -7.46
C ALA A 123 -4.66 -9.61 -7.10
N THR A 124 -4.95 -9.13 -5.89
CA THR A 124 -6.32 -8.70 -5.54
C THR A 124 -6.83 -7.54 -6.41
N ASN A 125 -5.93 -6.72 -6.98
CA ASN A 125 -6.30 -5.65 -7.92
C ASN A 125 -6.92 -6.18 -9.22
N VAL A 126 -6.61 -7.43 -9.61
CA VAL A 126 -7.20 -8.05 -10.80
C VAL A 126 -8.74 -8.10 -10.71
N ALA A 127 -9.30 -8.14 -9.50
CA ALA A 127 -10.75 -8.07 -9.31
C ALA A 127 -11.35 -6.80 -9.91
N TYR A 128 -10.69 -5.65 -9.78
CA TYR A 128 -11.12 -4.40 -10.38
C TYR A 128 -11.12 -4.49 -11.90
N THR A 129 -10.05 -5.00 -12.51
CA THR A 129 -10.00 -5.17 -13.97
C THR A 129 -11.07 -6.11 -14.51
N ILE A 130 -11.29 -7.25 -13.84
CA ILE A 130 -12.35 -8.18 -14.22
C ILE A 130 -13.72 -7.47 -14.18
N VAL A 131 -14.01 -6.75 -13.08
CA VAL A 131 -15.27 -6.01 -12.94
C VAL A 131 -15.39 -4.91 -13.98
N GLY A 132 -14.33 -4.13 -14.21
CA GLY A 132 -14.31 -3.05 -15.19
C GLY A 132 -14.65 -3.54 -16.61
N ILE A 133 -14.04 -4.65 -17.03
CA ILE A 133 -14.34 -5.31 -18.30
C ILE A 133 -15.79 -5.78 -18.33
N ILE A 134 -16.29 -6.43 -17.28
CA ILE A 134 -17.67 -6.93 -17.23
C ILE A 134 -18.68 -5.78 -17.33
N LEU A 135 -18.46 -4.67 -16.62
CA LEU A 135 -19.32 -3.48 -16.66
C LEU A 135 -19.34 -2.88 -18.07
N ALA A 136 -18.17 -2.70 -18.69
CA ALA A 136 -18.07 -2.20 -20.06
C ALA A 136 -18.82 -3.10 -21.06
N LEU A 137 -18.69 -4.42 -20.93
CA LEU A 137 -19.43 -5.39 -21.76
C LEU A 137 -20.95 -5.36 -21.53
N ARG A 138 -21.42 -4.84 -20.40
CA ARG A 138 -22.84 -4.66 -20.08
C ARG A 138 -23.37 -3.29 -20.47
N GLY A 139 -22.57 -2.46 -21.16
CA GLY A 139 -22.95 -1.12 -21.57
C GLY A 139 -22.58 -0.03 -20.55
N GLU A 140 -22.12 -0.40 -19.36
CA GLU A 140 -21.67 0.56 -18.35
C GLU A 140 -20.20 0.93 -18.54
N VAL A 141 -19.97 1.79 -19.53
CA VAL A 141 -18.62 2.15 -19.99
C VAL A 141 -17.90 3.06 -18.99
N LEU A 142 -18.59 4.02 -18.39
CA LEU A 142 -17.95 5.03 -17.54
C LEU A 142 -17.43 4.42 -16.23
N LEU A 143 -18.31 3.79 -15.45
CA LEU A 143 -17.91 3.14 -14.20
C LEU A 143 -17.01 1.93 -14.48
N GLY A 144 -17.22 1.22 -15.59
CA GLY A 144 -16.33 0.15 -16.03
C GLY A 144 -14.89 0.62 -16.26
N PHE A 145 -14.72 1.71 -17.01
CA PHE A 145 -13.41 2.32 -17.26
C PHE A 145 -12.75 2.86 -16.00
N LEU A 146 -13.51 3.56 -15.13
CA LEU A 146 -12.99 4.06 -13.86
C LEU A 146 -12.54 2.92 -12.94
N THR A 147 -13.31 1.82 -12.88
CA THR A 147 -12.94 0.63 -12.09
C THR A 147 -11.64 0.03 -12.61
N ASP A 148 -11.45 -0.02 -13.93
CA ASP A 148 -10.21 -0.54 -14.52
C ASP A 148 -9.01 0.39 -14.24
N LEU A 149 -9.21 1.71 -14.28
CA LEU A 149 -8.17 2.67 -13.85
C LEU A 149 -7.79 2.52 -12.38
N CYS A 150 -8.75 2.24 -11.49
CA CYS A 150 -8.49 1.92 -10.09
C CYS A 150 -7.58 0.69 -9.95
N SER A 151 -7.76 -0.35 -10.78
CA SER A 151 -6.85 -1.51 -10.83
C SER A 151 -5.40 -1.09 -11.07
N PHE A 152 -5.17 -0.29 -12.11
CA PHE A 152 -3.82 0.14 -12.48
C PHE A 152 -3.17 1.03 -11.43
N ALA A 153 -3.89 2.02 -10.93
CA ALA A 153 -3.35 2.96 -9.94
C ALA A 153 -3.10 2.30 -8.59
N SER A 154 -4.04 1.49 -8.10
CA SER A 154 -3.89 0.76 -6.84
C SER A 154 -2.78 -0.30 -6.93
N PHE A 155 -2.66 -1.01 -8.06
CA PHE A 155 -1.52 -1.89 -8.30
C PHE A 155 -0.19 -1.12 -8.28
N ALA A 156 -0.10 0.02 -8.98
CA ALA A 156 1.12 0.82 -9.03
C ALA A 156 1.53 1.32 -7.64
N TYR A 157 0.56 1.79 -6.84
CA TYR A 157 0.77 2.19 -5.46
C TYR A 157 1.29 1.03 -4.61
N HIS A 158 0.56 -0.08 -4.55
CA HIS A 158 0.95 -1.21 -3.69
C HIS A 158 2.24 -1.90 -4.15
N TYR A 159 2.53 -1.89 -5.44
CA TYR A 159 3.81 -2.35 -5.97
C TYR A 159 4.96 -1.47 -5.50
N ALA A 160 4.81 -0.14 -5.60
CA ALA A 160 5.80 0.81 -5.08
C ALA A 160 5.94 0.72 -3.55
N GLN A 161 4.83 0.48 -2.83
CA GLN A 161 4.80 0.28 -1.39
C GLN A 161 5.58 -0.98 -0.97
N LEU A 162 5.35 -2.11 -1.66
CA LEU A 162 6.06 -3.38 -1.41
C LEU A 162 7.54 -3.32 -1.78
N GLN A 163 7.93 -2.42 -2.68
CA GLN A 163 9.32 -2.18 -3.05
C GLN A 163 10.11 -1.36 -2.03
N GLN A 164 9.47 -0.79 -1.00
CA GLN A 164 10.20 -0.08 0.04
C GLN A 164 10.91 -1.08 0.97
N PRO A 165 12.26 -1.16 0.96
CA PRO A 165 12.97 -1.89 2.02
C PRO A 165 12.83 -1.12 3.33
N TYR A 166 13.26 -1.72 4.45
CA TYR A 166 13.46 -1.03 5.73
C TYR A 166 14.16 0.33 5.48
N GLY A 167 13.42 1.45 5.55
CA GLY A 167 13.97 2.79 5.33
C GLY A 167 13.39 3.69 4.22
N ARG A 168 12.19 3.42 3.65
CA ARG A 168 11.41 4.37 2.83
C ARG A 168 12.21 5.14 1.75
N THR A 169 13.09 4.45 1.04
CA THR A 169 14.04 5.07 0.10
C THR A 169 13.41 5.75 -1.13
N GLN A 170 12.13 5.45 -1.44
CA GLN A 170 11.38 6.11 -2.53
C GLN A 170 10.04 6.69 -2.03
N ASP A 171 10.04 7.29 -0.83
CA ASP A 171 8.85 7.83 -0.17
C ASP A 171 7.98 8.73 -1.07
N SER A 172 8.60 9.62 -1.85
CA SER A 172 7.87 10.54 -2.74
C SER A 172 7.16 9.85 -3.91
N THR A 173 7.74 8.75 -4.42
CA THR A 173 7.14 7.96 -5.51
C THR A 173 5.93 7.20 -5.01
N VAL A 174 6.02 6.61 -3.81
CA VAL A 174 4.89 5.93 -3.16
C VAL A 174 3.75 6.91 -2.89
N LYS A 175 4.06 8.10 -2.38
CA LYS A 175 3.07 9.16 -2.11
C LYS A 175 2.38 9.67 -3.37
N LEU A 176 3.10 9.84 -4.48
CA LEU A 176 2.50 10.20 -5.77
C LEU A 176 1.54 9.11 -6.25
N ALA A 177 1.97 7.85 -6.19
CA ALA A 177 1.13 6.73 -6.60
C ALA A 177 -0.12 6.60 -5.72
N LEU A 178 0.01 6.79 -4.40
CA LEU A 178 -1.11 6.83 -3.46
C LEU A 178 -2.10 7.96 -3.77
N LEU A 179 -1.61 9.15 -4.09
CA LEU A 179 -2.46 10.28 -4.45
C LEU A 179 -3.29 9.99 -5.72
N LEU A 180 -2.66 9.37 -6.72
CA LEU A 180 -3.35 8.96 -7.93
C LEU A 180 -4.40 7.87 -7.67
N ASP A 181 -4.05 6.88 -6.84
CA ASP A 181 -4.98 5.83 -6.40
C ASP A 181 -6.21 6.43 -5.70
N TYR A 182 -6.01 7.33 -4.73
CA TYR A 182 -7.09 8.04 -4.06
C TYR A 182 -7.98 8.83 -5.02
N PHE A 183 -7.38 9.58 -5.95
CA PHE A 183 -8.13 10.36 -6.91
C PHE A 183 -9.09 9.47 -7.73
N LEU A 184 -8.59 8.34 -8.23
CA LEU A 184 -9.39 7.42 -9.03
C LEU A 184 -10.42 6.67 -8.19
N ALA A 185 -10.04 6.19 -7.01
CA ALA A 185 -10.94 5.50 -6.07
C ALA A 185 -12.10 6.41 -5.65
N ILE A 186 -11.83 7.65 -5.22
CA ILE A 186 -12.86 8.63 -4.85
C ILE A 186 -13.75 8.94 -6.04
N THR A 187 -13.17 9.16 -7.23
CA THR A 187 -13.97 9.42 -8.45
C THR A 187 -14.91 8.25 -8.75
N SER A 188 -14.43 7.01 -8.69
CA SER A 188 -15.24 5.81 -8.93
C SER A 188 -16.36 5.66 -7.88
N ILE A 189 -16.06 5.93 -6.62
CA ILE A 189 -17.05 5.90 -5.52
C ILE A 189 -18.13 6.97 -5.75
N LEU A 190 -17.75 8.20 -6.11
CA LEU A 190 -18.69 9.29 -6.36
C LEU A 190 -19.61 8.99 -7.54
N ILE A 191 -19.08 8.41 -8.62
CA ILE A 191 -19.91 7.96 -9.76
C ILE A 191 -20.87 6.85 -9.31
N GLY A 192 -20.40 5.84 -8.57
CA GLY A 192 -21.27 4.79 -8.03
C GLY A 192 -22.39 5.34 -7.15
N ILE A 193 -22.09 6.29 -6.26
CA ILE A 193 -23.10 6.98 -5.44
C ILE A 193 -24.08 7.75 -6.33
N SER A 194 -23.60 8.43 -7.36
CA SER A 194 -24.45 9.20 -8.27
C SER A 194 -25.48 8.31 -8.98
N TYR A 195 -25.09 7.09 -9.37
CA TYR A 195 -26.01 6.12 -9.97
C TYR A 195 -27.09 5.70 -8.98
N MET A 196 -26.70 5.37 -7.74
CA MET A 196 -27.64 5.01 -6.67
C MET A 196 -28.68 6.12 -6.39
N VAL A 197 -28.28 7.39 -6.53
CA VAL A 197 -29.17 8.55 -6.35
C VAL A 197 -30.04 8.80 -7.59
N ALA A 198 -29.46 8.72 -8.78
CA ALA A 198 -30.12 9.02 -10.05
C ALA A 198 -31.22 8.02 -10.38
N ASP A 199 -31.01 6.75 -10.06
CA ASP A 199 -31.90 5.65 -10.45
C ASP A 199 -33.22 5.64 -9.66
N GLN A 200 -33.34 6.42 -8.57
CA GLN A 200 -34.52 6.54 -7.69
C GLN A 200 -35.08 5.21 -7.14
N THR A 201 -34.38 4.10 -7.38
CA THR A 201 -34.68 2.77 -6.83
C THR A 201 -33.75 2.47 -5.67
N LEU A 202 -34.19 1.60 -4.76
CA LEU A 202 -33.31 1.10 -3.71
C LEU A 202 -32.09 0.42 -4.34
N PRO A 203 -30.87 0.78 -3.93
CA PRO A 203 -29.67 0.15 -4.46
C PRO A 203 -29.67 -1.35 -4.14
N PRO A 204 -29.03 -2.18 -5.00
CA PRO A 204 -29.00 -3.62 -4.79
C PRO A 204 -28.40 -3.94 -3.42
N ILE A 205 -29.09 -4.77 -2.64
CA ILE A 205 -28.71 -5.12 -1.26
C ILE A 205 -27.30 -5.71 -1.23
N GLU A 206 -26.93 -6.49 -2.24
CA GLU A 206 -25.60 -7.05 -2.40
C GLU A 206 -24.53 -5.96 -2.59
N GLY A 207 -24.84 -4.92 -3.37
CA GLY A 207 -23.98 -3.75 -3.53
C GLY A 207 -23.77 -3.01 -2.20
N ILE A 208 -24.85 -2.80 -1.44
CA ILE A 208 -24.77 -2.16 -0.11
C ILE A 208 -23.95 -3.03 0.86
N ALA A 209 -24.23 -4.34 0.92
CA ALA A 209 -23.56 -5.25 1.84
C ALA A 209 -22.06 -5.34 1.54
N THR A 210 -21.68 -5.44 0.27
CA THR A 210 -20.27 -5.45 -0.15
C THR A 210 -19.59 -4.10 0.09
N SER A 211 -20.27 -2.97 -0.10
CA SER A 211 -19.76 -1.65 0.31
C SER A 211 -19.47 -1.58 1.81
N ILE A 212 -20.38 -2.05 2.65
CA ILE A 212 -20.21 -2.04 4.12
C ILE A 212 -19.01 -2.92 4.52
N LEU A 213 -18.91 -4.12 3.95
CA LEU A 213 -17.78 -5.02 4.21
C LEU A 213 -16.46 -4.43 3.75
N GLY A 214 -16.43 -3.84 2.55
CA GLY A 214 -15.25 -3.15 2.02
C GLY A 214 -14.81 -2.02 2.95
N VAL A 215 -15.70 -1.06 3.23
CA VAL A 215 -15.40 0.07 4.11
C VAL A 215 -14.94 -0.42 5.49
N SER A 216 -15.57 -1.46 6.03
CA SER A 216 -15.14 -2.06 7.30
C SER A 216 -13.71 -2.62 7.23
N CYS A 217 -13.34 -3.31 6.14
CA CYS A 217 -11.99 -3.80 5.92
C CYS A 217 -10.97 -2.66 5.79
N LEU A 218 -11.33 -1.60 5.07
CA LEU A 218 -10.49 -0.41 4.93
C LEU A 218 -10.30 0.30 6.27
N LEU A 219 -11.37 0.51 7.05
CA LEU A 219 -11.28 1.12 8.38
C LEU A 219 -10.47 0.27 9.35
N MET A 220 -10.54 -1.07 9.25
CA MET A 220 -9.69 -1.94 10.05
C MET A 220 -8.21 -1.85 9.67
N CYS A 221 -7.87 -1.47 8.44
CA CYS A 221 -6.46 -1.19 8.07
C CYS A 221 -5.88 -0.02 8.87
N TRP A 222 -6.73 0.87 9.37
CA TRP A 222 -6.36 1.99 10.25
C TRP A 222 -5.93 1.52 11.65
N VAL A 223 -6.47 0.38 12.10
CA VAL A 223 -6.09 -0.26 13.38
C VAL A 223 -4.81 -1.08 13.20
N TRP A 224 -4.68 -1.76 12.07
CA TRP A 224 -3.55 -2.60 11.74
C TRP A 224 -2.79 -2.07 10.53
N GLU A 225 -2.02 -1.00 10.73
CA GLU A 225 -1.25 -0.31 9.69
C GLU A 225 0.05 -1.02 9.28
N LYS A 226 0.25 -2.30 9.67
CA LYS A 226 1.53 -3.00 9.47
C LYS A 226 1.36 -4.48 9.11
N GLY A 227 2.25 -4.95 8.24
CA GLY A 227 2.50 -6.35 7.98
C GLY A 227 1.32 -7.12 7.36
N LEU A 228 1.21 -8.39 7.71
CA LEU A 228 0.25 -9.32 7.09
C LEU A 228 -1.24 -8.97 7.35
N PRO A 229 -1.65 -8.49 8.54
CA PRO A 229 -3.03 -8.07 8.76
C PRO A 229 -3.47 -6.96 7.80
N TYR A 230 -2.63 -5.95 7.56
CA TYR A 230 -2.90 -4.91 6.58
C TYR A 230 -3.09 -5.51 5.19
N ILE A 231 -2.17 -6.36 4.74
CA ILE A 231 -2.24 -7.02 3.43
C ILE A 231 -3.57 -7.75 3.23
N ILE A 232 -4.01 -8.50 4.24
CA ILE A 232 -5.26 -9.27 4.16
C ILE A 232 -6.47 -8.33 4.11
N LEU A 233 -6.55 -7.39 5.05
CA LEU A 233 -7.69 -6.48 5.16
C LEU A 233 -7.80 -5.56 3.94
N HIS A 234 -6.68 -5.04 3.47
CA HIS A 234 -6.64 -4.17 2.30
C HIS A 234 -6.91 -4.96 1.02
N GLY A 235 -6.43 -6.21 0.92
CA GLY A 235 -6.81 -7.12 -0.15
C GLY A 235 -8.31 -7.42 -0.16
N LEU A 236 -8.93 -7.61 1.01
CA LEU A 236 -10.38 -7.78 1.12
C LEU A 236 -11.15 -6.51 0.75
N TRP A 237 -10.61 -5.33 1.09
CA TRP A 237 -11.13 -4.05 0.58
C TRP A 237 -11.23 -4.07 -0.94
N HIS A 238 -10.17 -4.47 -1.66
CA HIS A 238 -10.20 -4.56 -3.13
C HIS A 238 -11.30 -5.47 -3.66
N LEU A 239 -11.45 -6.66 -3.06
CA LEU A 239 -12.44 -7.62 -3.52
C LEU A 239 -13.88 -7.12 -3.29
N PHE A 240 -14.14 -6.54 -2.11
CA PHE A 240 -15.49 -6.09 -1.76
C PHE A 240 -15.87 -4.78 -2.45
N SER A 241 -14.94 -3.84 -2.63
CA SER A 241 -15.19 -2.61 -3.41
C SER A 241 -15.40 -2.92 -4.89
N ALA A 242 -14.63 -3.86 -5.48
CA ALA A 242 -14.87 -4.33 -6.84
C ALA A 242 -16.25 -4.99 -6.97
N ALA A 243 -16.63 -5.84 -6.01
CA ALA A 243 -17.96 -6.46 -6.00
C ALA A 243 -19.07 -5.40 -5.88
N SER A 244 -18.89 -4.37 -5.05
CA SER A 244 -19.83 -3.25 -4.94
C SER A 244 -20.01 -2.52 -6.27
N ALA A 245 -18.90 -2.16 -6.93
CA ALA A 245 -18.93 -1.54 -8.26
C ALA A 245 -19.66 -2.42 -9.28
N TYR A 246 -19.44 -3.73 -9.27
CA TYR A 246 -20.15 -4.68 -10.13
C TYR A 246 -21.67 -4.63 -9.90
N TYR A 247 -22.12 -4.72 -8.64
CA TYR A 247 -23.54 -4.75 -8.33
C TYR A 247 -24.24 -3.43 -8.65
N ILE A 248 -23.64 -2.31 -8.24
CA ILE A 248 -24.20 -0.97 -8.50
C ILE A 248 -24.20 -0.69 -9.99
N GLY A 249 -23.07 -0.88 -10.68
CA GLY A 249 -22.95 -0.61 -12.11
C GLY A 249 -23.83 -1.52 -12.97
N THR A 250 -23.96 -2.80 -12.61
CA THR A 250 -24.87 -3.71 -13.32
C THR A 250 -26.33 -3.30 -13.13
N SER A 251 -26.71 -2.87 -11.91
CA SER A 251 -28.06 -2.38 -11.65
C SER A 251 -28.36 -1.15 -12.51
N HIS A 252 -27.45 -0.19 -12.54
CA HIS A 252 -27.57 1.02 -13.36
C HIS A 252 -27.71 0.68 -14.85
N ALA A 253 -26.85 -0.18 -15.37
CA ALA A 253 -26.87 -0.62 -16.76
C ALA A 253 -28.20 -1.28 -17.20
N MET A 254 -28.93 -1.91 -16.27
CA MET A 254 -30.24 -2.51 -16.57
C MET A 254 -31.38 -1.49 -16.63
N MET A 255 -31.16 -0.25 -16.18
CA MET A 255 -32.15 0.83 -16.20
C MET A 255 -31.98 1.78 -17.39
N LEU A 256 -30.84 1.72 -18.08
CA LEU A 256 -30.55 2.42 -19.34
C LEU A 256 -31.11 1.67 -20.55
#